data_AF-A0AAP3G8B6-F1
#
_entry.id   AF-A0AAP3G8B6-F1
#
_cell.length_a   1.000
_cell.length_b   1.000
_cell.length_c   1.000
_cell.angle_alpha   90.00
_cell.angle_beta   90.00
_cell.angle_gamma   90.00
#
_symmetry.space_group_name_H-M   'P 1'
#
loop_
_entity.id
_entity.type
_entity.pdbx_description
1 polymer ?
#
loop_
_entity_poly.entity_id
_entity_poly.type
_entity_poly.pdbx_seq_one_letter_code
_entity_poly.pdbx_strand_id
1 'polypeptide(L)'
;MKKSLLSTFAVLTLCLVVSPSVFAAEANPSTLQLESKEQAAQAQVTKLDVELGERKVYYGDRTDIYIKATFSDGSTKWVSNDVTIGKSGGAYYDKQPGSDYAWIEPYRSGEGYFEFKYGGITKDFWFDIYPKKK
;
A
#
# COMPACT_ATOMS: atom_id res chain seq x y z
N MET A 1 -31.98 -32.29 36.99
CA MET A 1 -30.69 -32.86 36.56
C MET A 1 -29.64 -31.77 36.82
N LYS A 2 -28.89 -31.64 37.93
CA LYS A 2 -27.81 -32.48 38.55
C LYS A 2 -26.84 -33.00 37.46
N LYS A 3 -25.54 -32.68 37.33
CA LYS A 3 -24.45 -32.06 38.15
C LYS A 3 -23.42 -31.41 37.18
N SER A 4 -22.89 -30.21 37.43
CA SER A 4 -21.51 -29.86 37.89
C SER A 4 -20.35 -30.72 37.36
N LEU A 5 -19.29 -30.06 36.85
CA LEU A 5 -17.87 -30.37 37.12
C LEU A 5 -16.96 -29.20 36.70
N LEU A 6 -16.56 -28.40 37.69
CA LEU A 6 -15.36 -27.55 37.63
C LEU A 6 -14.11 -28.44 37.59
N SER A 7 -13.15 -28.10 36.73
CA SER A 7 -11.80 -28.70 36.73
C SER A 7 -10.79 -27.72 37.31
N THR A 8 -10.46 -27.96 38.57
CA THR A 8 -9.40 -27.35 39.37
C THR A 8 -8.03 -27.75 38.82
N PHE A 9 -7.18 -26.79 38.44
CA PHE A 9 -5.75 -27.05 38.30
C PHE A 9 -5.03 -26.69 39.60
N ALA A 10 -4.29 -27.67 40.09
CA ALA A 10 -3.66 -27.71 41.39
C ALA A 10 -2.46 -26.74 41.50
N VAL A 11 -2.37 -26.15 42.69
CA VAL A 11 -1.22 -25.43 43.23
C VAL A 11 -0.08 -26.44 43.49
N LEU A 12 1.14 -26.14 43.04
CA LEU A 12 2.35 -26.80 43.51
C LEU A 12 3.29 -25.75 44.11
N THR A 13 3.58 -25.92 45.39
CA THR A 13 4.31 -24.99 46.25
C THR A 13 5.79 -25.39 46.36
N LEU A 14 6.65 -24.37 46.38
CA LEU A 14 7.90 -24.21 47.15
C LEU A 14 9.15 -25.09 46.87
N CYS A 15 10.26 -24.39 46.57
CA CYS A 15 11.52 -24.54 47.30
C CYS A 15 12.23 -23.18 47.38
N LEU A 16 12.55 -22.77 48.60
CA LEU A 16 13.30 -21.57 49.00
C LEU A 16 14.69 -22.02 49.44
N VAL A 17 15.79 -21.48 48.89
CA VAL A 17 17.11 -21.47 49.56
C VAL A 17 17.98 -20.23 49.18
N VAL A 18 17.84 -19.18 49.99
CA VAL A 18 18.83 -18.27 50.64
C VAL A 18 20.28 -18.10 50.10
N SER A 19 20.57 -16.88 49.58
CA SER A 19 21.70 -15.90 49.82
C SER A 19 23.19 -16.25 49.52
N PRO A 20 24.17 -15.29 49.44
CA PRO A 20 24.13 -13.82 49.66
C PRO A 20 24.89 -12.89 48.64
N SER A 21 24.51 -11.60 48.67
CA SER A 21 25.33 -10.36 48.66
C SER A 21 26.42 -10.02 47.62
N VAL A 22 26.14 -8.88 46.95
CA VAL A 22 27.00 -7.68 46.69
C VAL A 22 28.20 -7.80 45.74
N PHE A 23 28.08 -7.16 44.57
CA PHE A 23 29.06 -6.18 44.10
C PHE A 23 28.33 -5.05 43.36
N ALA A 24 28.58 -3.82 43.80
CA ALA A 24 28.30 -2.63 43.01
C ALA A 24 29.23 -2.64 41.78
N ALA A 25 28.66 -2.46 40.60
CA ALA A 25 29.40 -2.04 39.42
C ALA A 25 28.71 -0.80 38.85
N GLU A 26 29.54 0.22 38.65
CA GLU A 26 29.22 1.56 38.18
C GLU A 26 28.35 1.61 36.93
N ALA A 27 27.68 2.75 36.81
CA ALA A 27 26.84 3.16 35.69
C ALA A 27 27.43 2.81 34.32
N ASN A 28 26.58 2.26 33.47
CA ASN A 28 26.65 2.57 32.05
C ASN A 28 25.22 2.83 31.55
N PRO A 29 24.81 4.09 31.31
CA PRO A 29 23.46 4.41 30.81
C PRO A 29 23.29 4.14 29.30
N SER A 30 24.18 3.36 28.69
CA SER A 30 24.29 3.29 27.22
C SER A 30 23.33 2.31 26.54
N THR A 31 22.59 1.48 27.27
CA THR A 31 21.80 0.39 26.67
C THR A 31 20.34 0.72 26.35
N LEU A 32 19.85 1.92 26.68
CA LEU A 32 18.44 2.30 26.47
C LEU A 32 18.19 3.28 25.30
N GLN A 33 19.21 3.62 24.51
CA GLN A 33 19.09 4.60 23.41
C GLN A 33 19.26 4.04 21.98
N LEU A 34 19.33 2.71 21.82
CA LEU A 34 19.50 2.11 20.48
C LEU A 34 18.20 1.63 19.83
N GLU A 35 17.13 1.40 20.58
CA GLU A 35 15.88 0.85 20.01
C GLU A 35 14.91 1.93 19.47
N SER A 36 15.17 3.21 19.72
CA SER A 36 14.28 4.31 19.27
C SER A 36 14.65 4.93 17.92
N LYS A 37 15.72 4.47 17.26
CA LYS A 37 16.20 5.06 15.98
C LYS A 37 15.85 4.23 14.73
N GLU A 38 15.19 3.10 14.90
CA GLU A 38 14.76 2.24 13.80
C GLU A 38 13.23 2.26 13.66
N GLN A 39 12.62 3.43 13.82
CA GLN A 39 11.44 3.73 13.01
C GLN A 39 11.96 3.90 11.58
N ALA A 40 12.15 2.77 10.90
CA ALA A 40 12.53 2.73 9.49
C ALA A 40 11.66 3.77 8.77
N ALA A 41 12.29 4.82 8.23
CA ALA A 41 11.58 5.82 7.47
C ALA A 41 10.95 5.08 6.28
N GLN A 42 9.66 4.75 6.38
CA GLN A 42 8.97 4.04 5.33
C GLN A 42 9.08 4.88 4.06
N ALA A 43 9.60 4.28 2.99
CA ALA A 43 9.86 5.01 1.76
C ALA A 43 8.57 5.69 1.28
N GLN A 44 8.64 7.00 1.07
CA GLN A 44 7.49 7.81 0.67
C GLN A 44 7.39 7.81 -0.85
N VAL A 45 6.17 7.88 -1.40
CA VAL A 45 5.99 8.02 -2.85
C VAL A 45 6.43 9.43 -3.25
N THR A 46 7.33 9.52 -4.22
CA THR A 46 7.89 10.78 -4.73
C THR A 46 7.39 11.12 -6.13
N LYS A 47 6.92 10.13 -6.91
CA LYS A 47 6.44 10.32 -8.27
C LYS A 47 5.39 9.29 -8.67
N LEU A 48 4.44 9.71 -9.53
CA LEU A 48 3.55 8.83 -10.30
C LEU A 48 3.77 9.07 -11.80
N ASP A 49 4.10 8.01 -12.52
CA ASP A 49 4.16 7.96 -13.98
C ASP A 49 2.97 7.17 -14.51
N VAL A 50 2.33 7.68 -15.58
CA VAL A 50 1.12 7.12 -16.17
C VAL A 50 1.35 6.92 -17.66
N GLU A 51 1.00 5.75 -18.17
CA GLU A 51 1.18 5.36 -19.57
C GLU A 51 -0.04 4.56 -20.07
N LEU A 52 -0.43 4.78 -21.32
CA LEU A 52 -1.42 3.97 -22.02
C LEU A 52 -0.72 2.83 -22.75
N GLY A 53 -1.28 1.62 -22.68
CA GLY A 53 -0.75 0.46 -23.41
C GLY A 53 -0.86 0.59 -24.94
N GLU A 54 -1.77 1.46 -25.41
CA GLU A 54 -1.95 1.75 -26.83
C GLU A 54 -1.69 3.22 -27.13
N ARG A 55 -1.11 3.50 -28.29
CA ARG A 55 -0.87 4.87 -28.75
C ARG A 55 -2.18 5.61 -29.08
N LYS A 56 -3.25 4.89 -29.38
CA LYS A 56 -4.56 5.44 -29.72
C LYS A 56 -5.65 4.71 -28.94
N VAL A 57 -6.44 5.49 -28.21
CA VAL A 57 -7.59 5.02 -27.45
C VAL A 57 -8.85 5.31 -28.26
N TYR A 58 -9.74 4.33 -28.42
CA TYR A 58 -10.91 4.44 -29.27
C TYR A 58 -12.20 4.29 -28.46
N TYR A 59 -13.23 5.06 -28.82
CA TYR A 59 -14.55 4.97 -28.19
C TYR A 59 -15.10 3.54 -28.28
N GLY A 60 -15.42 2.96 -27.11
CA GLY A 60 -15.96 1.62 -26.96
C GLY A 60 -14.93 0.48 -26.96
N ASP A 61 -13.64 0.77 -27.17
CA ASP A 61 -12.56 -0.21 -27.09
C ASP A 61 -11.90 -0.13 -25.70
N ARG A 62 -11.69 -1.27 -25.04
CA ARG A 62 -10.85 -1.32 -23.83
C ARG A 62 -9.39 -1.12 -24.17
N THR A 63 -8.67 -0.43 -23.30
CA THR A 63 -7.22 -0.22 -23.42
C THR A 63 -6.59 -0.34 -22.05
N ASP A 64 -5.39 -0.90 -21.99
CA ASP A 64 -4.62 -0.99 -20.76
C ASP A 64 -4.05 0.38 -20.36
N ILE A 65 -3.99 0.64 -19.06
CA ILE A 65 -3.31 1.78 -18.48
C ILE A 65 -2.39 1.30 -17.35
N TYR A 66 -1.17 1.83 -17.35
CA TYR A 66 -0.10 1.46 -16.43
C TYR A 66 0.26 2.67 -15.57
N ILE A 67 0.33 2.47 -14.26
CA ILE A 67 0.70 3.52 -13.31
C ILE A 67 1.83 3.00 -12.44
N LYS A 68 2.98 3.66 -12.50
CA LYS A 68 4.17 3.33 -11.71
C LYS A 68 4.43 4.39 -10.66
N ALA A 69 4.59 3.96 -9.41
CA ALA A 69 5.05 4.79 -8.32
C ALA A 69 6.56 4.64 -8.16
N THR A 70 7.25 5.77 -7.97
CA THR A 70 8.66 5.81 -7.52
C THR A 70 8.68 6.28 -6.08
N PHE A 71 9.49 5.62 -5.25
CA PHE A 71 9.63 5.91 -3.83
C PHE A 71 10.92 6.68 -3.54
N SER A 72 11.01 7.28 -2.35
CA SER A 72 12.15 8.09 -1.90
C SER A 72 13.46 7.30 -1.77
N ASP A 73 13.37 5.97 -1.63
CA ASP A 73 14.52 5.05 -1.64
C ASP A 73 14.96 4.65 -3.07
N GLY A 74 14.29 5.17 -4.11
CA GLY A 74 14.55 4.87 -5.50
C GLY A 74 13.86 3.60 -6.03
N SER A 75 13.19 2.82 -5.18
CA SER A 75 12.42 1.66 -5.62
C SER A 75 11.19 2.08 -6.43
N THR A 76 10.62 1.14 -7.20
CA THR A 76 9.40 1.38 -7.97
C THR A 76 8.39 0.25 -7.79
N LYS A 77 7.10 0.57 -7.94
CA LYS A 77 5.99 -0.39 -7.85
C LYS A 77 4.91 -0.05 -8.86
N TRP A 78 4.30 -1.06 -9.47
CA TRP A 78 3.05 -0.90 -10.21
C TRP A 78 1.88 -0.70 -9.24
N VAL A 79 1.12 0.35 -9.48
CA VAL A 79 0.05 0.81 -8.59
C VAL A 79 -1.25 1.07 -9.33
N SER A 80 -1.37 0.63 -10.59
CA SER A 80 -2.58 0.73 -11.41
C SER A 80 -3.83 0.21 -10.67
N ASN A 81 -3.67 -0.82 -9.84
CA ASN A 81 -4.75 -1.39 -9.04
C ASN A 81 -4.92 -0.75 -7.65
N ASP A 82 -3.91 -0.01 -7.19
CA ASP A 82 -3.86 0.57 -5.84
C ASP A 82 -4.22 2.06 -5.81
N VAL A 83 -4.22 2.75 -6.97
CA VAL A 83 -4.63 4.16 -7.04
C VAL A 83 -6.08 4.37 -6.63
N THR A 84 -6.36 5.54 -6.06
CA THR A 84 -7.71 6.07 -5.90
C THR A 84 -8.00 7.04 -7.05
N ILE A 85 -9.16 6.90 -7.69
CA ILE A 85 -9.62 7.83 -8.72
C ILE A 85 -10.37 8.97 -8.04
N GLY A 86 -9.89 10.21 -8.19
CA GLY A 86 -10.55 11.40 -7.68
C GLY A 86 -11.65 11.88 -8.62
N LYS A 87 -11.26 12.65 -9.63
CA LYS A 87 -12.11 13.07 -10.75
C LYS A 87 -11.85 12.20 -11.97
N SER A 88 -12.86 12.03 -12.82
CA SER A 88 -12.73 11.32 -14.09
C SER A 88 -13.72 11.86 -15.13
N GLY A 89 -13.41 11.66 -16.41
CA GLY A 89 -14.26 12.04 -17.53
C GLY A 89 -13.86 11.34 -18.83
N GLY A 90 -14.83 11.07 -19.70
CA GLY A 90 -14.61 10.46 -21.01
C GLY A 90 -14.38 8.94 -21.01
N ALA A 91 -13.90 8.35 -19.92
CA ALA A 91 -13.71 6.90 -19.80
C ALA A 91 -14.00 6.38 -18.38
N TYR A 92 -14.34 5.10 -18.30
CA TYR A 92 -14.36 4.34 -17.05
C TYR A 92 -12.97 3.79 -16.75
N TYR A 93 -12.64 3.67 -15.46
CA TYR A 93 -11.42 3.03 -14.98
C TYR A 93 -11.79 1.72 -14.26
N ASP A 94 -11.27 0.60 -14.73
CA ASP A 94 -11.60 -0.73 -14.22
C ASP A 94 -10.33 -1.44 -13.74
N LYS A 95 -10.22 -1.61 -12.42
CA LYS A 95 -9.06 -2.26 -11.79
C LYS A 95 -9.06 -3.75 -12.15
N GLN A 96 -7.86 -4.27 -12.41
CA GLN A 96 -7.59 -5.68 -12.67
C GLN A 96 -6.70 -6.26 -11.54
N PRO A 97 -7.26 -6.59 -10.36
CA PRO A 97 -6.48 -7.08 -9.22
C PRO A 97 -5.58 -8.26 -9.59
N GLY A 98 -4.32 -8.21 -9.14
CA GLY A 98 -3.31 -9.23 -9.46
C GLY A 98 -2.55 -9.00 -10.77
N SER A 99 -2.86 -7.93 -11.50
CA SER A 99 -2.06 -7.48 -12.66
C SER A 99 -1.32 -6.17 -12.39
N ASP A 100 -0.42 -5.81 -13.29
CA ASP A 100 0.34 -4.54 -13.22
C ASP A 100 -0.40 -3.37 -13.90
N TYR A 101 -1.54 -3.63 -14.54
CA TYR A 101 -2.34 -2.66 -15.29
C TYR A 101 -3.76 -2.55 -14.76
N ALA A 102 -4.48 -1.55 -15.25
CA ALA A 102 -5.93 -1.48 -15.18
C ALA A 102 -6.48 -1.29 -16.60
N TRP A 103 -7.78 -1.46 -16.79
CA TRP A 103 -8.44 -1.11 -18.03
C TRP A 103 -9.04 0.28 -17.97
N ILE A 104 -9.03 0.96 -19.11
CA ILE A 104 -9.90 2.09 -19.38
C ILE A 104 -10.87 1.73 -20.50
N GLU A 105 -12.13 2.13 -20.33
CA GLU A 105 -13.18 1.94 -21.34
C GLU A 105 -13.82 3.30 -21.66
N PRO A 106 -13.45 3.93 -22.78
CA PRO A 106 -14.00 5.20 -23.17
C PRO A 106 -15.47 5.08 -23.58
N TYR A 107 -16.32 5.93 -23.02
CA TYR A 107 -17.77 5.95 -23.28
C TYR A 107 -18.22 7.10 -24.21
N ARG A 108 -17.28 7.92 -24.67
CA ARG A 108 -17.50 8.95 -25.71
C ARG A 108 -16.19 9.27 -26.41
N SER A 109 -16.24 9.82 -27.63
CA SER A 109 -15.07 10.42 -28.28
C SER A 109 -14.76 11.83 -27.73
N GLY A 110 -13.55 12.32 -27.99
CA GLY A 110 -13.08 13.62 -27.53
C GLY A 110 -11.97 13.45 -26.50
N GLU A 111 -12.07 14.12 -25.37
CA GLU A 111 -11.05 14.11 -24.32
C GLU A 111 -11.44 13.18 -23.16
N GLY A 112 -10.45 12.38 -22.72
CA GLY A 112 -10.48 11.57 -21.51
C GLY A 112 -9.61 12.18 -20.42
N TYR A 113 -10.01 11.98 -19.16
CA TYR A 113 -9.35 12.54 -17.99
C TYR A 113 -9.45 11.61 -16.79
N PHE A 114 -8.35 11.52 -16.04
CA PHE A 114 -8.30 10.92 -14.70
C PHE A 114 -7.42 11.74 -13.75
N GLU A 115 -7.88 11.91 -12.51
CA GLU A 115 -7.09 12.38 -11.37
C GLU A 115 -6.70 11.14 -10.52
N PHE A 116 -5.44 10.71 -10.59
CA PHE A 116 -4.92 9.58 -9.83
C PHE A 116 -4.36 10.03 -8.48
N LYS A 117 -4.70 9.32 -7.41
CA LYS A 117 -4.17 9.56 -6.06
C LYS A 117 -3.51 8.31 -5.50
N TYR A 118 -2.26 8.44 -5.07
CA TYR A 118 -1.53 7.36 -4.41
C TYR A 118 -0.37 7.90 -3.58
N GLY A 119 -0.21 7.39 -2.35
CA GLY A 119 0.89 7.76 -1.45
C GLY A 119 1.00 9.26 -1.16
N GLY A 120 -0.12 9.99 -1.12
CA GLY A 120 -0.15 11.44 -0.91
C GLY A 120 0.07 12.29 -2.17
N ILE A 121 0.43 11.69 -3.30
CA ILE A 121 0.56 12.37 -4.59
C ILE A 121 -0.77 12.36 -5.33
N THR A 122 -1.09 13.50 -5.96
CA THR A 122 -2.16 13.63 -6.96
C THR A 122 -1.54 13.85 -8.34
N LYS A 123 -2.00 13.10 -9.34
CA LYS A 123 -1.53 13.17 -10.73
C LYS A 123 -2.71 13.27 -11.68
N ASP A 124 -2.78 14.37 -12.41
CA ASP A 124 -3.72 14.54 -13.53
C ASP A 124 -3.17 13.88 -14.79
N PHE A 125 -4.05 13.22 -15.53
CA PHE A 125 -3.74 12.57 -16.80
C PHE A 125 -4.84 12.81 -17.82
N TRP A 126 -4.46 13.35 -18.97
CA TRP A 126 -5.35 13.68 -20.09
C TRP A 126 -4.95 12.84 -21.31
N PHE A 127 -5.92 12.42 -22.10
CA PHE A 127 -5.68 11.65 -23.32
C PHE A 127 -6.79 11.84 -24.35
N ASP A 128 -6.45 11.66 -25.62
CA ASP A 128 -7.40 11.74 -26.73
C ASP A 128 -8.13 10.41 -26.93
N ILE A 129 -9.44 10.48 -27.11
CA ILE A 129 -10.33 9.36 -27.45
C ILE A 129 -10.84 9.54 -28.87
N TYR A 130 -10.35 8.70 -29.76
CA TYR A 130 -10.75 8.69 -31.16
C TYR A 130 -12.16 8.09 -31.35
N PRO A 131 -12.91 8.48 -32.40
CA PRO A 131 -14.15 7.82 -32.77
C PRO A 131 -13.95 6.33 -33.00
N LYS A 132 -14.99 5.52 -32.75
CA LYS A 132 -14.95 4.05 -32.91
C LYS A 132 -14.27 3.64 -34.23
N LYS A 133 -13.40 2.64 -34.17
CA LYS A 133 -12.74 2.08 -35.37
C LYS A 133 -13.83 1.63 -36.35
N LYS A 134 -13.65 2.01 -37.62
CA LYS A 134 -14.48 1.53 -38.73
C LYS A 134 -14.02 0.15 -39.18
#